data_AF-A0A016WZ12-F1
#
_entry.id   AF-A0A016WZ12-F1
#
_cell.length_a   1.000
_cell.length_b   1.000
_cell.length_c   1.000
_cell.angle_alpha   90.00
_cell.angle_beta   90.00
_cell.angle_gamma   90.00
#
_symmetry.space_group_name_H-M   'P 1'
#
loop_
_entity.id
_entity.type
_entity.pdbx_description
1 polymer ?
#
loop_
_entity_poly.entity_id
_entity_poly.type
_entity_poly.pdbx_seq_one_letter_code
_entity_poly.pdbx_strand_id
1 'polypeptide(L)'
;MKAMGYTNAKGLLNYYWQTLFQLIDKDRPGTKKIVWQEVLDMKVNVTNAIAHVWKGNTLEAIMNEMATVTAAGHHAILSSCWYLDLIKYGADWGYIDENPIDGIKSRGKYYECDPTDFKGTAEQKALVLGGEAALWGEFVDGTNFMPRMWPRASAVAERLWSDAAQTKFVDAAWPRLHEFRCRMMNRGFAVEPPNAPDYCPFEWNPSYQEL
;
A
#
# COMPACT_ATOMS: atom_id res chain seq x y z
N MET A 1 -18.57 -27.84 -9.62
CA MET A 1 -18.04 -27.35 -10.91
C MET A 1 -18.70 -28.02 -12.11
N LYS A 2 -18.48 -29.32 -12.38
CA LYS A 2 -19.11 -30.04 -13.52
C LYS A 2 -20.63 -29.91 -13.55
N ALA A 3 -21.30 -30.13 -12.41
CA ALA A 3 -22.77 -29.98 -12.29
C ALA A 3 -23.29 -28.55 -12.54
N MET A 4 -22.44 -27.54 -12.40
CA MET A 4 -22.78 -26.12 -12.63
C MET A 4 -22.28 -25.61 -13.99
N GLY A 5 -21.73 -26.49 -14.84
CA GLY A 5 -21.19 -26.11 -16.16
C GLY A 5 -19.86 -25.35 -16.12
N TYR A 6 -19.18 -25.25 -14.97
CA TYR A 6 -17.89 -24.55 -14.89
C TYR A 6 -16.74 -25.44 -15.36
N THR A 7 -15.98 -24.94 -16.34
CA THR A 7 -14.85 -25.64 -16.98
C THR A 7 -13.49 -25.28 -16.36
N ASN A 8 -13.42 -24.20 -15.56
CA ASN A 8 -12.20 -23.74 -14.89
C ASN A 8 -12.53 -23.05 -13.56
N ALA A 9 -11.50 -22.79 -12.75
CA ALA A 9 -11.65 -22.17 -11.43
C ALA A 9 -12.22 -20.73 -11.49
N LYS A 10 -12.03 -20.02 -12.61
CA LYS A 10 -12.57 -18.66 -12.80
C LYS A 10 -14.10 -18.64 -12.73
N GLY A 11 -14.76 -19.65 -13.31
CA GLY A 11 -16.22 -19.78 -13.21
C GLY A 11 -16.70 -19.97 -11.77
N LEU A 12 -15.98 -20.78 -10.99
CA LEU A 12 -16.29 -21.00 -9.57
C LEU A 12 -16.05 -19.74 -8.72
N LEU A 13 -14.95 -19.03 -8.96
CA LEU A 13 -14.63 -17.78 -8.26
C LEU A 13 -15.66 -16.69 -8.55
N ASN A 14 -16.11 -16.55 -9.81
CA ASN A 14 -17.15 -15.59 -10.14
C ASN A 14 -18.47 -15.94 -9.44
N TYR A 15 -18.86 -17.21 -9.40
CA TYR A 15 -20.03 -17.66 -8.64
C TYR A 15 -19.95 -17.29 -7.15
N TYR A 16 -18.79 -17.54 -6.53
CA TYR A 16 -18.54 -17.18 -5.13
C TYR A 16 -18.72 -15.67 -4.90
N TRP A 17 -18.06 -14.83 -5.70
CA TRP A 17 -18.12 -13.38 -5.54
C TRP A 17 -19.51 -12.81 -5.79
N GLN A 18 -20.21 -13.28 -6.83
CA GLN A 18 -21.59 -12.86 -7.10
C GLN A 18 -22.51 -13.20 -5.92
N THR A 19 -22.41 -14.42 -5.39
CA THR A 19 -23.19 -14.85 -4.22
C THR A 19 -22.87 -14.00 -3.00
N LEU A 20 -21.58 -13.76 -2.72
CA LEU A 20 -21.14 -12.94 -1.59
C LEU A 20 -21.64 -11.49 -1.71
N PHE A 21 -21.51 -10.87 -2.88
CA PHE A 21 -21.97 -9.50 -3.09
C PHE A 21 -23.48 -9.36 -2.96
N GLN A 22 -24.26 -10.33 -3.45
CA GLN A 22 -25.71 -10.36 -3.25
C GLN A 22 -26.09 -10.44 -1.78
N LEU A 23 -25.39 -11.26 -0.99
CA LEU A 23 -25.60 -11.35 0.46
C LEU A 23 -25.26 -10.02 1.16
N ILE A 24 -24.12 -9.41 0.82
CA ILE A 24 -23.72 -8.10 1.37
C ILE A 24 -24.74 -7.02 1.00
N ASP A 25 -25.20 -6.97 -0.24
CA ASP A 25 -26.16 -5.94 -0.69
C ASP A 25 -27.54 -6.11 -0.04
N LYS A 26 -27.94 -7.36 0.21
CA LYS A 26 -29.16 -7.68 0.94
C LYS A 26 -29.06 -7.30 2.42
N ASP A 27 -27.99 -7.70 3.10
CA ASP A 27 -27.88 -7.57 4.56
C ASP A 27 -27.31 -6.22 5.00
N ARG A 28 -26.59 -5.51 4.12
CA ARG A 28 -25.92 -4.23 4.38
C ARG A 28 -26.03 -3.27 3.19
N PRO A 29 -27.25 -2.83 2.82
CA PRO A 29 -27.48 -1.96 1.69
C PRO A 29 -26.70 -0.63 1.82
N GLY A 30 -26.19 -0.12 0.70
CA GLY A 30 -25.44 1.13 0.65
C GLY A 30 -23.94 1.01 0.98
N THR A 31 -23.46 -0.17 1.38
CA THR A 31 -22.04 -0.40 1.66
C THR A 31 -21.19 -0.33 0.39
N LYS A 32 -20.02 0.32 0.47
CA LYS A 32 -19.00 0.30 -0.58
C LYS A 32 -18.09 -0.90 -0.40
N LYS A 33 -17.81 -1.60 -1.51
CA LYS A 33 -16.99 -2.81 -1.51
C LYS A 33 -15.57 -2.44 -1.92
N ILE A 34 -14.62 -2.64 -1.00
CA ILE A 34 -13.19 -2.63 -1.32
C ILE A 34 -12.82 -4.05 -1.70
N VAL A 35 -12.17 -4.22 -2.86
CA VAL A 35 -11.73 -5.53 -3.35
C VAL A 35 -10.28 -5.45 -3.78
N TRP A 36 -9.51 -6.49 -3.49
CA TRP A 36 -8.20 -6.67 -4.12
C TRP A 36 -8.37 -6.76 -5.65
N GLN A 37 -7.41 -6.21 -6.38
CA GLN A 37 -7.51 -6.01 -7.84
C GLN A 37 -7.91 -7.27 -8.63
N GLU A 38 -7.58 -8.48 -8.16
CA GLU A 38 -7.86 -9.72 -8.88
C GLU A 38 -9.35 -9.95 -9.12
N VAL A 39 -10.22 -9.44 -8.24
CA VAL A 39 -11.67 -9.52 -8.42
C VAL A 39 -12.06 -8.81 -9.72
N LEU A 40 -11.44 -7.66 -10.00
CA LEU A 40 -11.67 -6.86 -11.20
C LEU A 40 -10.90 -7.43 -12.42
N ASP A 41 -9.68 -7.92 -12.23
CA ASP A 41 -8.89 -8.62 -13.27
C ASP A 41 -9.68 -9.81 -13.84
N MET A 42 -10.36 -10.55 -12.96
CA MET A 42 -11.21 -11.69 -13.31
C MET A 42 -12.52 -11.28 -13.99
N LYS A 43 -12.83 -9.98 -14.10
CA LYS A 43 -14.09 -9.44 -14.64
C LYS A 43 -15.32 -9.93 -13.86
N VAL A 44 -15.18 -10.05 -12.53
CA VAL A 44 -16.34 -10.24 -11.66
C VAL A 44 -17.22 -8.99 -11.77
N ASN A 45 -18.51 -9.18 -12.01
CA ASN A 45 -19.44 -8.06 -12.14
C ASN A 45 -19.68 -7.41 -10.76
N VAL A 46 -19.02 -6.28 -10.51
CA VAL A 46 -19.24 -5.45 -9.34
C VAL A 46 -19.24 -3.99 -9.78
N THR A 47 -20.32 -3.28 -9.54
CA THR A 47 -20.42 -1.87 -9.92
C THR A 47 -19.90 -0.98 -8.79
N ASN A 48 -19.19 0.09 -9.14
CA ASN A 48 -18.74 1.11 -8.18
C ASN A 48 -17.96 0.55 -6.97
N ALA A 49 -17.17 -0.51 -7.20
CA ALA A 49 -16.19 -0.98 -6.22
C ALA A 49 -15.05 0.02 -6.04
N ILE A 50 -14.33 -0.13 -4.94
CA ILE A 50 -13.02 0.46 -4.70
C ILE A 50 -11.99 -0.62 -5.00
N ALA A 51 -11.20 -0.42 -6.04
CA ALA A 51 -10.09 -1.28 -6.43
C ALA A 51 -8.90 -1.04 -5.49
N HIS A 52 -8.45 -2.08 -4.80
CA HIS A 52 -7.20 -2.06 -4.05
C HIS A 52 -6.08 -2.67 -4.91
N VAL A 53 -5.28 -1.81 -5.53
CA VAL A 53 -4.21 -2.17 -6.47
C VAL A 53 -2.93 -2.46 -5.70
N TRP A 54 -2.48 -3.72 -5.74
CA TRP A 54 -1.40 -4.23 -4.89
C TRP A 54 -0.33 -5.05 -5.63
N LYS A 55 -0.64 -5.49 -6.86
CA LYS A 55 0.27 -6.21 -7.75
C LYS A 55 0.98 -5.26 -8.69
N GLY A 56 1.95 -5.80 -9.41
CA GLY A 56 2.67 -5.13 -10.50
C GLY A 56 4.16 -5.20 -10.28
N ASN A 57 4.89 -5.65 -11.31
CA ASN A 57 6.33 -5.89 -11.21
C ASN A 57 7.17 -4.66 -11.57
N THR A 58 6.53 -3.64 -12.17
CA THR A 58 7.14 -2.36 -12.54
C THR A 58 6.17 -1.23 -12.22
N LEU A 59 6.70 -0.01 -12.03
CA LEU A 59 5.86 1.18 -11.83
C LEU A 59 4.89 1.39 -13.00
N GLU A 60 5.33 1.11 -14.23
CA GLU A 60 4.46 1.17 -15.41
C GLU A 60 3.30 0.17 -15.32
N ALA A 61 3.54 -1.07 -14.92
CA ALA A 61 2.47 -2.06 -14.76
C ALA A 61 1.46 -1.65 -13.67
N ILE A 62 1.97 -1.11 -12.56
CA ILE A 62 1.15 -0.58 -11.46
C ILE A 62 0.27 0.57 -11.96
N MET A 63 0.86 1.55 -12.67
CA MET A 63 0.13 2.71 -13.17
C MET A 63 -0.85 2.37 -14.29
N ASN A 64 -0.53 1.38 -15.12
CA ASN A 64 -1.47 0.84 -16.11
C ASN A 64 -2.68 0.18 -15.44
N GLU A 65 -2.50 -0.49 -14.31
CA GLU A 65 -3.61 -1.05 -13.53
C GLU A 65 -4.47 0.06 -12.93
N MET A 66 -3.86 1.09 -12.32
CA MET A 66 -4.58 2.28 -11.83
C MET A 66 -5.42 2.95 -12.93
N ALA A 67 -4.85 3.11 -14.13
CA ALA A 67 -5.56 3.62 -15.30
C ALA A 67 -6.71 2.70 -15.73
N THR A 68 -6.50 1.38 -15.69
CA THR A 68 -7.49 0.38 -16.11
C THR A 68 -8.71 0.34 -15.19
N VAL A 69 -8.50 0.31 -13.87
CA VAL A 69 -9.61 0.25 -12.91
C VAL A 69 -10.41 1.55 -12.88
N THR A 70 -9.74 2.70 -13.00
CA THR A 70 -10.40 4.02 -13.08
C THR A 70 -11.11 4.24 -14.42
N ALA A 71 -10.56 3.74 -15.54
CA ALA A 71 -11.26 3.71 -16.85
C ALA A 71 -12.56 2.90 -16.79
N ALA A 72 -12.60 1.84 -15.98
CA ALA A 72 -13.79 1.04 -15.75
C ALA A 72 -14.80 1.70 -14.80
N GLY A 73 -14.52 2.92 -14.30
CA GLY A 73 -15.39 3.68 -13.40
C GLY A 73 -15.31 3.23 -11.94
N HIS A 74 -14.28 2.48 -11.55
CA HIS A 74 -14.04 2.14 -10.15
C HIS A 74 -13.20 3.22 -9.47
N HIS A 75 -13.47 3.42 -8.18
CA HIS A 75 -12.55 4.15 -7.33
C HIS A 75 -11.30 3.31 -7.11
N ALA A 76 -10.16 3.94 -6.78
CA ALA A 76 -8.91 3.22 -6.58
C ALA A 76 -8.16 3.67 -5.31
N ILE A 77 -7.58 2.70 -4.63
CA ILE A 77 -6.54 2.89 -3.60
C ILE A 77 -5.31 2.08 -4.01
N LEU A 78 -4.13 2.67 -3.88
CA LEU A 78 -2.86 2.04 -4.24
C LEU A 78 -2.15 1.48 -3.00
N SER A 79 -1.57 0.28 -3.10
CA SER A 79 -0.61 -0.26 -2.13
C SER A 79 0.59 -0.95 -2.77
N SER A 80 0.61 -1.19 -4.09
CA SER A 80 1.69 -1.93 -4.78
C SER A 80 3.09 -1.37 -4.54
N CYS A 81 3.21 -0.07 -4.24
CA CYS A 81 4.47 0.60 -3.93
C CYS A 81 4.91 0.44 -2.46
N TRP A 82 3.99 0.17 -1.54
CA TRP A 82 4.14 0.39 -0.10
C TRP A 82 3.99 -0.89 0.70
N TYR A 83 4.85 -1.86 0.43
CA TYR A 83 4.92 -3.13 1.16
C TYR A 83 6.01 -3.05 2.21
N LEU A 84 5.62 -2.82 3.47
CA LEU A 84 6.52 -2.58 4.60
C LEU A 84 6.97 -3.89 5.28
N ASP A 85 6.35 -5.01 4.94
CA ASP A 85 6.70 -6.36 5.40
C ASP A 85 7.97 -6.90 4.73
N LEU A 86 8.30 -6.42 3.53
CA LEU A 86 9.49 -6.83 2.80
C LEU A 86 10.75 -6.54 3.62
N ILE A 87 11.55 -7.60 3.83
CA ILE A 87 12.77 -7.53 4.63
C ILE A 87 13.94 -7.16 3.72
N LYS A 88 14.50 -5.98 3.93
CA LYS A 88 15.62 -5.44 3.16
C LYS A 88 16.68 -4.87 4.10
N TYR A 89 17.92 -4.85 3.66
CA TYR A 89 18.98 -4.17 4.39
C TYR A 89 19.04 -2.69 3.96
N GLY A 90 19.17 -1.79 4.93
CA GLY A 90 19.31 -0.35 4.70
C GLY A 90 17.98 0.39 4.54
N ALA A 91 18.07 1.66 4.14
CA ALA A 91 16.91 2.53 3.92
C ALA A 91 16.11 2.07 2.69
N ASP A 92 14.83 1.77 2.88
CA ASP A 92 13.95 1.15 1.88
C ASP A 92 12.74 2.02 1.50
N TRP A 93 12.71 3.29 1.93
CA TRP A 93 11.57 4.19 1.76
C TRP A 93 11.68 5.15 0.57
N GLY A 94 12.87 5.28 -0.02
CA GLY A 94 13.13 6.22 -1.11
C GLY A 94 13.89 5.68 -2.33
N TYR A 95 14.53 4.52 -2.23
CA TYR A 95 15.41 4.03 -3.30
C TYR A 95 14.86 2.76 -3.95
N ILE A 96 15.12 2.58 -5.24
CA ILE A 96 14.82 1.34 -5.96
C ILE A 96 15.69 0.24 -5.36
N ASP A 97 15.04 -0.87 -5.04
CA ASP A 97 15.76 -2.10 -4.76
C ASP A 97 16.21 -2.71 -6.09
N GLU A 98 17.51 -2.68 -6.36
CA GLU A 98 18.08 -3.22 -7.59
C GLU A 98 18.04 -4.77 -7.62
N ASN A 99 17.95 -5.42 -6.45
CA ASN A 99 17.96 -6.88 -6.29
C ASN A 99 16.83 -7.35 -5.35
N PRO A 100 15.56 -7.12 -5.71
CA PRO A 100 14.42 -7.40 -4.84
C PRO A 100 14.19 -8.89 -4.64
N ILE A 101 13.98 -9.30 -3.38
CA ILE A 101 13.68 -10.70 -3.00
C ILE A 101 12.42 -11.22 -3.70
N ASP A 102 11.44 -10.35 -3.94
CA ASP A 102 10.19 -10.68 -4.63
C ASP A 102 10.25 -10.46 -6.16
N GLY A 103 11.39 -10.04 -6.69
CA GLY A 103 11.59 -9.77 -8.13
C GLY A 103 11.03 -8.43 -8.62
N ILE A 104 10.49 -7.58 -7.73
CA ILE A 104 9.80 -6.33 -8.11
C ILE A 104 10.66 -5.10 -7.77
N LYS A 105 11.35 -4.57 -8.77
CA LYS A 105 12.36 -3.50 -8.59
C LYS A 105 11.77 -2.16 -8.11
N SER A 106 10.51 -1.88 -8.42
CA SER A 106 9.87 -0.62 -8.05
C SER A 106 9.45 -0.53 -6.58
N ARG A 107 9.49 -1.64 -5.83
CA ARG A 107 9.10 -1.67 -4.41
C ARG A 107 10.24 -1.12 -3.54
N GLY A 108 10.03 0.07 -2.99
CA GLY A 108 11.02 0.82 -2.20
C GLY A 108 11.00 2.34 -2.44
N LYS A 109 10.34 2.77 -3.53
CA LYS A 109 10.07 4.19 -3.79
C LYS A 109 8.84 4.69 -3.05
N TYR A 110 8.77 4.50 -1.73
CA TYR A 110 7.55 4.85 -0.97
C TYR A 110 7.21 6.32 -1.12
N TYR A 111 8.22 7.17 -0.92
CA TYR A 111 8.01 8.61 -0.97
C TYR A 111 7.72 9.12 -2.38
N GLU A 112 8.25 8.51 -3.44
CA GLU A 112 8.12 8.99 -4.83
C GLU A 112 6.89 8.43 -5.57
N CYS A 113 6.26 7.37 -5.05
CA CYS A 113 5.12 6.74 -5.71
C CYS A 113 3.85 7.59 -5.56
N ASP A 114 3.44 8.25 -6.64
CA ASP A 114 2.19 9.00 -6.72
C ASP A 114 1.08 8.14 -7.36
N PRO A 115 -0.03 7.86 -6.65
CA PRO A 115 -1.11 7.03 -7.19
C PRO A 115 -1.87 7.68 -8.35
N THR A 116 -1.62 8.96 -8.65
CA THR A 116 -2.23 9.70 -9.76
C THR A 116 -1.31 9.89 -10.97
N ASP A 117 -0.06 9.39 -10.92
CA ASP A 117 0.93 9.51 -11.99
C ASP A 117 0.78 8.47 -13.11
N PHE A 118 -0.46 8.17 -13.47
CA PHE A 118 -0.79 7.34 -14.63
C PHE A 118 -1.31 8.19 -15.80
N LYS A 119 -1.23 7.64 -17.00
CA LYS A 119 -1.82 8.23 -18.21
C LYS A 119 -3.34 8.05 -18.15
N GLY A 120 -4.05 9.13 -17.85
CA GLY A 120 -5.51 9.15 -17.77
C GLY A 120 -6.06 10.57 -17.73
N THR A 121 -7.38 10.70 -17.88
CA THR A 121 -8.08 11.98 -17.82
C THR A 121 -8.17 12.51 -16.38
N ALA A 122 -8.53 13.79 -16.21
CA ALA A 122 -8.75 14.37 -14.89
C ALA A 122 -9.86 13.64 -14.12
N GLU A 123 -10.89 13.17 -14.81
CA GLU A 123 -11.99 12.40 -14.24
C GLU A 123 -11.52 11.04 -13.73
N GLN A 124 -10.62 10.37 -14.45
CA GLN A 124 -10.01 9.12 -13.98
C GLN A 124 -9.14 9.36 -12.74
N LYS A 125 -8.34 10.42 -12.73
CA LYS A 125 -7.51 10.78 -11.56
C LYS A 125 -8.35 11.14 -10.34
N ALA A 126 -9.53 11.75 -10.54
CA ALA A 126 -10.47 12.06 -9.46
C ALA A 126 -11.11 10.81 -8.81
N LEU A 127 -11.04 9.64 -9.45
CA LEU A 127 -11.48 8.36 -8.86
C LEU A 127 -10.44 7.76 -7.89
N VAL A 128 -9.21 8.29 -7.86
CA VAL A 128 -8.19 7.85 -6.90
C VAL A 128 -8.51 8.43 -5.53
N LEU A 129 -8.78 7.54 -4.56
CA LEU A 129 -9.09 7.91 -3.18
C LEU A 129 -7.83 8.12 -2.34
N GLY A 130 -6.68 7.63 -2.81
CA GLY A 130 -5.40 7.72 -2.11
C GLY A 130 -4.68 6.38 -2.10
N GLY A 131 -4.25 5.96 -0.92
CA GLY A 131 -3.28 4.89 -0.77
C GLY A 131 -3.26 4.22 0.60
N GLU A 132 -2.66 3.04 0.67
CA GLU A 132 -2.49 2.27 1.89
C GLU A 132 -1.09 1.64 1.95
N ALA A 133 -0.37 1.89 3.05
CA ALA A 133 0.84 1.18 3.37
C ALA A 133 0.48 -0.20 3.93
N ALA A 134 0.86 -1.27 3.23
CA ALA A 134 0.59 -2.63 3.63
C ALA A 134 1.74 -3.17 4.49
N LEU A 135 1.41 -3.69 5.67
CA LEU A 135 2.32 -4.44 6.53
C LEU A 135 1.70 -5.82 6.77
N TRP A 136 2.09 -6.78 5.93
CA TRP A 136 1.64 -8.17 6.07
C TRP A 136 2.28 -8.87 7.28
N GLY A 137 1.55 -9.83 7.85
CA GLY A 137 1.79 -10.38 9.19
C GLY A 137 2.72 -11.59 9.28
N GLU A 138 3.26 -12.09 8.17
CA GLU A 138 4.01 -13.36 8.12
C GLU A 138 5.24 -13.34 9.03
N PHE A 139 5.89 -12.20 9.15
CA PHE A 139 7.06 -11.96 10.01
C PHE A 139 6.88 -10.74 10.92
N VAL A 140 5.62 -10.39 11.21
CA VAL A 140 5.26 -9.20 11.99
C VAL A 140 4.33 -9.58 13.13
N ASP A 141 4.73 -9.21 14.34
CA ASP A 141 3.93 -9.38 15.55
C ASP A 141 4.15 -8.20 16.52
N GLY A 142 3.66 -8.33 17.75
CA GLY A 142 3.81 -7.30 18.78
C GLY A 142 5.27 -6.94 19.11
N THR A 143 6.24 -7.79 18.78
CA THR A 143 7.67 -7.56 19.08
C THR A 143 8.32 -6.60 18.08
N ASN A 144 7.78 -6.49 16.86
CA ASN A 144 8.42 -5.73 15.78
C ASN A 144 7.47 -4.87 14.95
N PHE A 145 6.16 -4.85 15.24
CA PHE A 145 5.19 -4.01 14.53
C PHE A 145 5.60 -2.54 14.51
N MET A 146 5.93 -1.97 15.67
CA MET A 146 6.29 -0.56 15.80
C MET A 146 7.52 -0.17 14.98
N PRO A 147 8.68 -0.85 15.15
CA PRO A 147 9.87 -0.49 14.37
C PRO A 147 9.70 -0.80 12.89
N ARG A 148 8.93 -1.83 12.50
CA ARG A 148 8.66 -2.08 11.07
C ARG A 148 7.71 -1.06 10.46
N MET A 149 6.65 -0.67 11.13
CA MET A 149 5.72 0.29 10.56
C MET A 149 6.35 1.69 10.50
N TRP A 150 7.06 2.07 11.55
CA TRP A 150 7.47 3.44 11.79
C TRP A 150 8.99 3.59 11.90
N PRO A 151 9.55 4.63 11.25
CA PRO A 151 8.86 5.76 10.64
C PRO A 151 8.56 5.56 9.14
N ARG A 152 8.78 4.36 8.55
CA ARG A 152 8.62 4.10 7.11
C ARG A 152 7.26 4.53 6.55
N ALA A 153 6.18 4.23 7.27
CA ALA A 153 4.82 4.66 6.88
C ALA A 153 4.63 6.19 6.84
N SER A 154 5.48 6.97 7.52
CA SER A 154 5.44 8.44 7.44
C SER A 154 5.77 8.97 6.05
N ALA A 155 6.61 8.27 5.28
CA ALA A 155 6.91 8.63 3.91
C ALA A 155 5.67 8.51 3.02
N VAL A 156 4.88 7.46 3.22
CA VAL A 156 3.59 7.24 2.56
C VAL A 156 2.58 8.30 3.00
N ALA A 157 2.56 8.62 4.30
CA ALA A 157 1.67 9.64 4.86
C ALA A 157 1.92 11.03 4.25
N GLU A 158 3.18 11.49 4.18
CA GLU A 158 3.50 12.80 3.58
C GLU A 158 3.16 12.84 2.09
N ARG A 159 3.41 11.75 1.35
CA ARG A 159 3.02 11.59 -0.07
C ARG A 159 1.51 11.73 -0.26
N LEU A 160 0.71 11.08 0.57
CA LEU A 160 -0.76 11.09 0.43
C LEU A 160 -1.41 12.37 0.99
N TRP A 161 -0.71 13.08 1.88
CA TRP A 161 -1.24 14.29 2.53
C TRP A 161 -0.90 15.58 1.76
N SER A 162 0.33 15.69 1.26
CA SER A 162 0.87 16.92 0.72
C SER A 162 0.72 17.00 -0.80
N ASP A 163 0.82 18.21 -1.35
CA ASP A 163 0.84 18.41 -2.80
C ASP A 163 1.92 17.55 -3.46
N ALA A 164 1.53 16.79 -4.48
CA ALA A 164 2.41 15.93 -5.26
C ALA A 164 3.60 16.68 -5.89
N ALA A 165 3.48 17.99 -6.11
CA ALA A 165 4.58 18.84 -6.56
C ALA A 165 5.69 19.01 -5.51
N GLN A 166 5.36 18.94 -4.22
CA GLN A 166 6.29 19.12 -3.10
C GLN A 166 6.88 17.79 -2.60
N THR A 167 6.18 16.70 -2.86
CA THR A 167 6.65 15.35 -2.60
C THR A 167 7.18 14.80 -3.91
N LYS A 168 8.43 15.08 -4.30
CA LYS A 168 9.01 14.50 -5.54
C LYS A 168 10.37 13.88 -5.35
N PHE A 169 11.09 14.34 -4.34
CA PHE A 169 12.48 14.01 -4.14
C PHE A 169 12.71 13.54 -2.71
N VAL A 170 13.26 12.33 -2.60
CA VAL A 170 13.60 11.68 -1.32
C VAL A 170 14.60 12.50 -0.53
N ASP A 171 15.63 13.03 -1.18
CA ASP A 171 16.69 13.82 -0.52
C ASP A 171 16.12 15.08 0.18
N ALA A 172 15.08 15.68 -0.40
CA ALA A 172 14.40 16.81 0.21
C ALA A 172 13.58 16.37 1.45
N ALA A 173 13.07 15.14 1.47
CA ALA A 173 12.27 14.59 2.56
C ALA A 173 13.12 13.99 3.68
N TRP A 174 14.32 13.51 3.35
CA TRP A 174 15.27 12.87 4.24
C TRP A 174 15.45 13.59 5.59
N PRO A 175 15.75 14.91 5.65
CA PRO A 175 15.93 15.60 6.92
C PRO A 175 14.64 15.73 7.74
N ARG A 176 13.47 15.81 7.08
CA ARG A 176 12.17 15.85 7.77
C ARG A 176 11.79 14.49 8.35
N LEU A 177 12.01 13.41 7.61
CA LEU A 177 11.75 12.06 8.10
C LEU A 177 12.64 11.73 9.30
N HIS A 178 13.91 12.14 9.24
CA HIS A 178 14.85 12.01 10.36
C HIS A 178 14.37 12.75 11.61
N GLU A 179 14.01 14.04 11.49
CA GLU A 179 13.46 14.80 12.61
C GLU A 179 12.17 14.16 13.16
N PHE A 180 11.29 13.69 12.28
CA PHE A 180 10.03 13.07 12.68
C PHE A 180 10.24 11.75 13.41
N ARG A 181 11.20 10.93 12.97
CA ARG A 181 11.63 9.73 13.70
C ARG A 181 12.09 10.09 15.10
N CYS A 182 12.94 11.10 15.24
CA CYS A 182 13.38 11.55 16.55
C CYS A 182 12.18 12.02 17.39
N ARG A 183 11.27 12.82 16.82
CA ARG A 183 10.06 13.23 17.53
C ARG A 183 9.21 12.04 18.02
N MET A 184 9.11 10.96 17.25
CA MET A 184 8.43 9.71 17.66
C MET A 184 9.14 9.03 18.83
N MET A 185 10.46 8.89 18.75
CA MET A 185 11.28 8.31 19.84
C MET A 185 11.12 9.09 21.14
N ASN A 186 11.17 10.43 21.10
CA ASN A 186 10.96 11.29 22.27
C ASN A 186 9.55 11.16 22.87
N ARG A 187 8.57 10.67 22.09
CA ARG A 187 7.21 10.39 22.55
C ARG A 187 7.02 8.95 23.05
N GLY A 188 8.08 8.15 23.10
CA GLY A 188 8.03 6.78 23.60
C GLY A 188 7.55 5.76 22.57
N PHE A 189 7.77 6.01 21.27
CA PHE A 189 7.56 4.98 20.24
C PHE A 189 8.89 4.33 19.86
N ALA A 190 8.93 3.00 19.91
CA ALA A 190 10.09 2.20 19.48
C ALA A 190 10.17 2.13 17.94
N VAL A 191 10.59 3.22 17.32
CA VAL A 191 10.68 3.35 15.86
C VAL A 191 12.09 3.05 15.35
N GLU A 192 12.20 2.42 14.19
CA GLU A 192 13.52 2.08 13.63
C GLU A 192 14.23 3.32 13.07
N PRO A 193 15.56 3.29 12.88
CA PRO A 193 16.26 4.30 12.10
C PRO A 193 15.91 4.15 10.60
N PRO A 194 15.33 5.18 9.93
CA PRO A 194 14.96 5.09 8.50
C PRO A 194 16.11 5.35 7.53
N ASN A 195 17.22 5.91 8.02
CA ASN A 195 18.35 6.36 7.22
C ASN A 195 19.66 5.71 7.70
N ALA A 196 20.71 5.75 6.88
CA ALA A 196 22.02 5.21 7.24
C ALA A 196 23.16 6.21 6.93
N PRO A 197 24.00 6.58 7.91
CA PRO A 197 23.77 6.47 9.36
C PRO A 197 22.65 7.41 9.85
N ASP A 198 21.99 7.06 10.96
CA ASP A 198 20.94 7.88 11.59
C ASP A 198 21.11 7.85 13.11
N TYR A 199 20.90 9.00 13.77
CA TYR A 199 21.11 9.20 15.20
C TYR A 199 20.12 10.23 15.76
N CYS A 200 19.49 9.92 16.90
CA CYS A 200 18.67 10.89 17.62
C CYS A 200 19.34 11.32 18.93
N PRO A 201 19.14 12.57 19.40
CA PRO A 201 19.65 13.03 20.69
C PRO A 201 19.12 12.28 21.92
N PHE A 202 18.11 11.45 21.75
CA PHE A 202 17.48 10.61 22.78
C PHE A 202 17.31 9.20 22.24
N GLU A 203 17.37 8.22 23.15
CA GLU A 203 17.32 6.79 22.83
C GLU A 203 16.02 6.15 23.28
N TRP A 204 15.71 4.98 22.71
CA TRP A 204 14.59 4.16 23.15
C TRP A 204 14.93 3.59 24.53
N ASN A 205 14.18 4.02 25.55
CA ASN A 205 14.32 3.53 26.92
C ASN A 205 13.07 2.75 27.31
N PRO A 206 13.04 1.42 27.08
CA PRO A 206 11.88 0.61 27.47
C PRO A 206 11.69 0.67 28.99
N SER A 207 10.45 0.96 29.42
CA SER A 207 10.09 0.80 30.83
C SER A 207 9.97 -0.69 31.13
N TYR A 208 11.00 -1.26 31.75
CA TYR A 208 10.92 -2.61 32.28
C TYR A 208 10.08 -2.58 33.57
N GLN A 209 8.93 -3.23 33.54
CA GLN A 209 8.28 -3.68 34.78
C GLN A 209 8.90 -5.04 35.12
N GLU A 210 9.48 -5.17 36.31
CA GLU A 210 9.87 -6.49 36.82
C GLU A 210 8.61 -7.36 36.88
N LEU A 211 8.70 -8.56 36.30
CA LEU A 211 7.63 -9.56 36.29
C LEU A 211 7.50 -10.27 37.63
#